data_AF-X1SRA5-F1
#
_entry.id   AF-X1SRA5-F1
#
_cell.length_a   1.000
_cell.length_b   1.000
_cell.length_c   1.000
_cell.angle_alpha   90.00
_cell.angle_beta   90.00
_cell.angle_gamma   90.00
#
_symmetry.space_group_name_H-M   'P 1'
#
loop_
_entity.id
_entity.type
_entity.pdbx_description
1 polymer ?
#
loop_
_entity_poly.entity_id
_entity_poly.type
_entity_poly.pdbx_seq_one_letter_code
_entity_poly.pdbx_strand_id
1 'polypeptide(L)'
;MKFNPKFAKLIKSTRESFLAKRSHTRKLIYWEENHRLRDGPGKALVFIIPTRGCSWAMSQSGGCSICGYLYDNPEQPDFEKIVESFDKIIRESIQDNQVYSIKLFTSG
;
A
#
# COMPACT_ATOMS: atom_id res chain seq x y z
N MET A 1 9.39 21.11 9.96
CA MET A 1 7.96 21.03 10.33
C MET A 1 7.86 20.92 11.85
N LYS A 2 7.19 21.86 12.52
CA LYS A 2 7.11 21.89 14.00
C LYS A 2 5.94 21.01 14.45
N PHE A 3 6.23 19.80 14.89
CA PHE A 3 5.23 18.92 15.50
C PHE A 3 5.16 19.16 17.00
N ASN A 4 3.98 19.01 17.59
CA ASN A 4 3.85 18.96 19.04
C ASN A 4 4.56 17.69 19.55
N PRO A 5 5.65 17.80 20.34
CA PRO A 5 6.44 16.64 20.74
C PRO A 5 5.67 15.65 21.60
N LYS A 6 4.72 16.12 22.42
CA LYS A 6 3.86 15.26 23.23
C LYS A 6 2.95 14.43 22.35
N PHE A 7 2.36 15.05 21.32
CA PHE A 7 1.50 14.35 20.37
C PHE A 7 2.28 13.31 19.54
N ALA A 8 3.44 13.68 19.02
CA ALA A 8 4.32 12.75 18.30
C ALA A 8 4.70 11.53 19.17
N LYS A 9 5.06 11.77 20.44
CA LYS A 9 5.37 10.70 21.39
C LYS A 9 4.17 9.77 21.63
N LEU A 10 2.97 10.33 21.79
CA LEU A 10 1.74 9.56 21.97
C LEU A 10 1.46 8.67 20.75
N ILE A 11 1.46 9.25 19.55
CA ILE A 11 1.24 8.51 18.30
C ILE A 11 2.27 7.39 18.14
N LYS A 12 3.54 7.68 18.41
CA LYS A 12 4.62 6.69 18.36
C LYS A 12 4.37 5.55 19.34
N SER A 13 4.13 5.84 20.62
CA SER A 13 3.92 4.80 21.65
C SER A 13 2.71 3.93 21.37
N THR A 14 1.62 4.53 20.90
CA THR A 14 0.43 3.77 20.48
C THR A 14 0.80 2.85 19.32
N ARG A 15 1.47 3.37 18.29
CA ARG A 15 1.84 2.59 17.11
C ARG A 15 2.77 1.43 17.43
N GLU A 16 3.81 1.64 18.23
CA GLU A 16 4.74 0.59 18.68
C GLU A 16 4.02 -0.54 19.43
N SER A 17 2.99 -0.23 20.23
CA SER A 17 2.20 -1.24 20.96
C SER A 17 1.40 -2.20 20.08
N PHE A 18 1.08 -1.81 18.85
CA PHE A 18 0.36 -2.63 17.87
C PHE A 18 1.28 -3.18 16.78
N LEU A 19 2.41 -2.52 16.49
CA LEU A 19 3.38 -2.96 15.49
C LEU A 19 3.95 -4.34 15.81
N ALA A 20 4.25 -4.64 17.08
CA ALA A 20 4.75 -5.96 17.49
C ALA A 20 3.75 -7.10 17.22
N LYS A 21 2.47 -6.78 16.97
CA LYS A 21 1.42 -7.76 16.66
C LYS A 21 1.27 -8.00 15.16
N ARG A 22 2.02 -7.28 14.30
CA ARG A 22 1.99 -7.49 12.85
C ARG A 22 2.77 -8.76 12.51
N SER A 23 2.08 -9.90 12.53
CA SER A 23 2.66 -11.21 12.20
C SER A 23 1.91 -11.84 11.03
N HIS A 24 1.76 -11.09 9.94
CA HIS A 24 1.00 -11.56 8.79
C HIS A 24 1.73 -11.27 7.49
N THR A 25 1.83 -12.29 6.65
CA THR A 25 2.13 -12.12 5.23
C THR A 25 0.88 -11.51 4.58
N ARG A 26 1.06 -10.43 3.81
CA ARG A 26 -0.01 -9.89 2.96
C ARG A 26 0.38 -10.09 1.51
N LYS A 27 -0.56 -10.62 0.74
CA LYS A 27 -0.42 -10.75 -0.71
C LYS A 27 -0.73 -9.41 -1.39
N LEU A 28 -0.22 -9.25 -2.61
CA LEU A 28 -0.65 -8.19 -3.52
C LEU A 28 -2.18 -8.22 -3.65
N ILE A 29 -2.83 -7.08 -3.40
CA ILE A 29 -4.27 -6.93 -3.64
C ILE A 29 -4.45 -6.26 -4.99
N TYR A 30 -5.42 -6.74 -5.76
CA TYR A 30 -5.67 -6.28 -7.09
C TYR A 30 -7.16 -6.34 -7.43
N TRP A 31 -7.63 -5.38 -8.24
CA TRP A 31 -8.92 -5.44 -8.92
C TRP A 31 -8.90 -4.64 -10.23
N GLU A 32 -9.84 -4.95 -11.12
CA GLU A 32 -10.17 -4.14 -12.29
C GLU A 32 -11.40 -3.29 -12.01
N GLU A 33 -11.38 -2.03 -12.43
CA GLU A 33 -12.55 -1.13 -12.38
C GLU A 33 -12.77 -0.40 -13.71
N ASN A 34 -14.03 -0.03 -13.97
CA ASN A 34 -14.34 0.90 -15.06
C ASN A 34 -13.72 2.27 -14.73
N HIS A 35 -13.01 2.86 -15.69
CA HIS A 35 -12.29 4.09 -15.46
C HIS A 35 -12.43 5.06 -16.64
N ARG A 36 -12.31 6.36 -16.36
CA ARG A 36 -12.25 7.38 -17.40
C ARG A 36 -10.80 7.72 -17.66
N LEU A 37 -10.32 7.35 -18.85
CA LEU A 37 -9.02 7.74 -19.35
C LEU A 37 -9.11 9.12 -20.01
N ARG A 38 -7.96 9.68 -20.37
CA ARG A 38 -7.90 10.97 -21.07
C ARG A 38 -8.72 10.95 -22.37
N ASP A 39 -8.65 9.86 -23.11
CA ASP A 39 -9.23 9.75 -24.46
C ASP A 39 -10.65 9.14 -24.46
N GLY A 40 -11.20 8.81 -23.29
CA GLY A 40 -12.56 8.25 -23.18
C GLY A 40 -12.70 7.18 -22.10
N PRO A 41 -13.79 6.39 -22.15
CA PRO A 41 -13.99 5.25 -21.27
C PRO A 41 -12.88 4.20 -21.46
N GLY A 42 -12.45 3.59 -20.37
CA GLY A 42 -11.50 2.49 -20.37
C GLY A 42 -11.55 1.73 -19.05
N LYS A 43 -10.46 1.03 -18.74
CA LYS A 43 -10.32 0.25 -17.52
C LYS A 43 -9.14 0.75 -16.68
N ALA A 44 -9.19 0.49 -15.38
CA ALA A 44 -8.04 0.65 -14.50
C ALA A 44 -7.74 -0.67 -13.80
N LEU A 45 -6.47 -1.06 -13.85
CA LEU A 45 -5.91 -2.15 -13.05
C LEU A 45 -5.34 -1.53 -11.79
N VAL A 46 -5.95 -1.80 -10.65
CA VAL A 46 -5.59 -1.19 -9.37
C VAL A 46 -4.88 -2.20 -8.49
N PHE A 47 -3.71 -1.82 -8.00
CA PHE A 47 -2.87 -2.64 -7.16
C PHE A 47 -2.58 -1.96 -5.83
N ILE A 48 -2.74 -2.69 -4.73
CA ILE A 48 -2.24 -2.30 -3.41
C ILE A 48 -1.05 -3.18 -3.07
N ILE A 49 0.13 -2.60 -3.17
CA ILE A 49 1.41 -3.26 -2.92
C ILE A 49 1.65 -3.28 -1.41
N PRO A 50 1.77 -4.48 -0.79
CA PRO A 50 2.12 -4.59 0.61
C PRO A 50 3.58 -4.17 0.81
N THR A 51 3.79 -3.22 1.72
CA THR A 51 5.11 -2.65 2.07
C THR A 51 5.38 -2.86 3.56
N ARG A 52 6.58 -2.57 4.03
CA ARG A 52 6.86 -2.53 5.48
C ARG A 52 6.21 -1.35 6.22
N GLY A 53 5.60 -0.42 5.48
CA GLY A 53 5.10 0.87 5.93
C GLY A 53 5.94 2.08 5.52
N CYS A 54 5.33 3.27 5.52
CA CYS A 54 6.01 4.52 5.16
C CYS A 54 7.11 4.88 6.15
N SER A 55 8.15 5.52 5.62
CA SER A 55 9.23 6.12 6.43
C SER A 55 8.71 7.06 7.52
N TRP A 56 7.62 7.77 7.25
CA TRP A 56 7.00 8.68 8.20
C TRP A 56 6.46 7.97 9.45
N ALA A 57 5.75 6.86 9.25
CA ALA A 57 5.19 6.07 10.35
C ALA A 57 6.24 5.28 11.14
N MET A 58 7.38 4.98 10.50
CA MET A 58 8.52 4.32 11.13
C MET A 58 9.50 5.31 11.80
N SER A 59 9.24 6.61 11.72
CA SER A 59 10.12 7.64 12.28
C SER A 59 9.80 8.00 13.73
N GLN A 60 10.62 8.86 14.33
CA GLN A 60 10.41 9.36 15.70
C GLN A 60 9.15 10.21 15.85
N SER A 61 8.56 10.73 14.76
CA SER A 61 7.31 11.47 14.83
C SER A 61 6.09 10.58 15.08
N GLY A 62 6.26 9.26 15.01
CA GLY A 62 5.17 8.30 15.08
C GLY A 62 4.40 8.20 13.76
N GLY A 63 4.22 9.29 13.02
CA GLY A 63 3.62 9.28 11.68
C GLY A 63 2.30 10.03 11.60
N CYS A 64 1.43 9.64 10.66
CA CYS A 64 0.06 10.16 10.61
C CYS A 64 -0.76 9.61 11.77
N SER A 65 -1.53 10.49 12.43
CA SER A 65 -2.34 10.13 13.61
C SER A 65 -3.49 9.18 13.29
N ILE A 66 -3.97 9.19 12.04
CA ILE A 66 -5.12 8.38 11.59
C ILE A 66 -4.73 7.16 10.73
N CYS A 67 -3.43 6.98 10.43
CA CYS A 67 -3.02 5.93 9.50
C CYS A 67 -3.04 4.54 10.17
N GLY A 68 -3.99 3.71 9.75
CA GLY A 68 -4.10 2.31 10.16
C GLY A 68 -3.41 1.32 9.22
N TYR A 69 -3.09 1.70 7.98
CA TYR A 69 -2.62 0.74 6.98
C TYR A 69 -1.31 0.05 7.36
N LEU A 70 -0.46 0.70 8.17
CA LEU A 70 0.77 0.10 8.69
C LEU A 70 0.53 -1.23 9.43
N TYR A 71 -0.60 -1.38 10.11
CA TYR A 71 -0.91 -2.58 10.89
C TYR A 71 -1.35 -3.76 10.01
N ASP A 72 -1.91 -3.46 8.83
CA ASP A 72 -2.33 -4.49 7.87
C ASP A 72 -1.19 -4.90 6.93
N ASN A 73 0.04 -4.45 7.17
CA ASN A 73 1.18 -4.69 6.29
C ASN A 73 2.20 -5.64 6.90
N PRO A 74 2.90 -6.42 6.06
CA PRO A 74 3.94 -7.31 6.53
C PRO A 74 5.14 -6.50 7.02
N GLU A 75 5.78 -6.95 8.09
CA GLU A 75 7.05 -6.36 8.53
C GLU A 75 8.15 -6.54 7.49
N GLN A 76 8.18 -7.72 6.86
CA GLN A 76 9.13 -8.11 5.84
C GLN A 76 8.37 -8.50 4.57
N PRO A 77 8.08 -7.54 3.67
CA PRO A 77 7.47 -7.85 2.38
C PRO A 77 8.44 -8.67 1.52
N ASP A 78 7.92 -9.73 0.92
CA ASP A 78 8.62 -10.56 -0.07
C ASP A 78 8.42 -9.93 -1.46
N PHE A 79 9.32 -9.02 -1.83
CA PHE A 79 9.20 -8.26 -3.08
C PHE A 79 9.31 -9.14 -4.33
N GLU A 80 10.08 -10.22 -4.28
CA GLU A 80 10.22 -11.16 -5.39
C GLU A 80 8.86 -11.79 -5.71
N LYS A 81 8.19 -12.38 -4.71
CA LYS A 81 6.84 -12.95 -4.90
C LYS A 81 5.80 -11.91 -5.29
N ILE A 82 5.92 -10.67 -4.80
CA ILE A 82 5.02 -9.58 -5.16
C ILE A 82 5.17 -9.23 -6.65
N VAL A 83 6.41 -9.12 -7.14
CA VAL A 83 6.68 -8.85 -8.56
C VAL A 83 6.22 -10.01 -9.44
N GLU A 84 6.50 -11.25 -9.06
CA GLU A 84 6.00 -12.43 -9.77
C GLU A 84 4.46 -12.44 -9.87
N SER A 85 3.77 -12.09 -8.77
CA SER A 85 2.31 -11.99 -8.74
C SER A 85 1.81 -10.85 -9.63
N PHE A 86 2.48 -9.70 -9.61
CA PHE A 86 2.14 -8.55 -10.43
C PHE A 86 2.26 -8.89 -11.93
N ASP A 87 3.38 -9.47 -12.34
CA ASP A 87 3.64 -9.86 -13.73
C ASP A 87 2.61 -10.87 -14.23
N LYS A 88 2.28 -11.86 -13.41
CA LYS A 88 1.23 -12.84 -13.73
C LYS A 88 -0.12 -12.15 -13.95
N ILE A 89 -0.53 -11.29 -13.03
CA ILE A 89 -1.82 -10.59 -13.10
C ILE A 89 -1.90 -9.71 -14.35
N ILE A 90 -0.85 -8.96 -14.67
CA ILE A 90 -0.80 -8.10 -15.85
C ILE A 90 -0.97 -8.93 -17.13
N ARG A 91 -0.26 -10.05 -17.24
CA ARG A 91 -0.36 -10.96 -18.40
C ARG A 91 -1.75 -11.57 -18.56
N GLU A 92 -2.42 -11.86 -17.45
CA GLU A 92 -3.76 -12.48 -17.45
C GLU A 92 -4.90 -11.46 -17.62
N SER A 93 -4.67 -10.18 -17.25
CA SER A 93 -5.74 -9.16 -17.19
C SER A 93 -5.78 -8.23 -18.40
N ILE A 94 -4.66 -7.99 -19.08
CA ILE A 94 -4.62 -7.07 -20.22
C ILE A 94 -5.15 -7.79 -21.48
N GLN A 95 -6.08 -7.13 -22.16
CA GLN A 95 -6.65 -7.56 -23.44
C GLN A 95 -6.28 -6.57 -24.55
N ASP A 96 -5.91 -7.07 -25.73
CA ASP A 96 -5.39 -6.25 -26.84
C ASP A 96 -6.37 -5.19 -27.37
N ASN A 97 -7.67 -5.41 -27.21
CA ASN A 97 -8.74 -4.52 -27.69
C ASN A 97 -9.21 -3.48 -26.65
N GLN A 98 -8.54 -3.38 -25.50
CA GLN A 98 -8.95 -2.53 -24.39
C GLN A 98 -7.79 -1.64 -23.92
N VAL A 99 -8.08 -0.37 -23.67
CA VAL A 99 -7.10 0.56 -23.08
C VAL A 99 -7.22 0.54 -21.56
N TYR A 100 -6.07 0.39 -20.90
CA TYR A 100 -5.94 0.33 -19.45
C TYR A 100 -5.10 1.48 -18.92
N SER A 101 -5.45 1.94 -17.72
CA SER A 101 -4.51 2.63 -16.82
C SER A 101 -4.06 1.66 -15.73
N ILE A 102 -2.85 1.82 -15.23
CA ILE A 102 -2.35 1.07 -14.08
C ILE A 102 -2.25 2.03 -12.90
N LYS A 103 -2.88 1.68 -11.77
CA LYS A 103 -2.80 2.43 -10.52
C LYS A 103 -2.05 1.60 -9.49
N LEU A 104 -0.90 2.10 -9.06
CA LEU A 104 -0.08 1.47 -8.03
C LEU A 104 -0.18 2.29 -6.75
N PHE A 105 -0.62 1.67 -5.68
CA PHE A 105 -0.66 2.26 -4.36
C PHE A 105 0.19 1.43 -3.40
N THR A 106 0.88 2.10 -2.47
CA THR A 106 1.47 1.45 -1.30
C THR A 106 0.47 1.53 -0.16
N SER A 107 0.33 0.46 0.62
CA SER A 107 -0.52 0.45 1.81
C SER A 107 0.14 1.19 3.00
N GLY A 108 0.90 2.24 2.76
CA GLY A 108 1.76 2.87 3.77
C GLY A 108 3.14 3.07 3.21
#